data_AF-A0A0C2BYY0-F1
#
_entry.id   AF-A0A0C2BYY0-F1
#
_cell.length_a   1.000
_cell.length_b   1.000
_cell.length_c   1.000
_cell.angle_alpha   90.00
_cell.angle_beta   90.00
_cell.angle_gamma   90.00
#
_symmetry.space_group_name_H-M   'P 1'
#
loop_
_entity.id
_entity.type
_entity.pdbx_description
1 polymer ?
#
loop_
_entity_poly.entity_id
_entity_poly.type
_entity_poly.pdbx_seq_one_letter_code
_entity_poly.pdbx_strand_id
1 'polypeptide(L)'
;IHYEKSKDGELLVRGGKKWKKKRLEEVQNLKLEDFKENQVQQFDGEDLLETGVGDTMWDDYGDGEGEEEDQLDTPMSLPPTDCPPLYCLPLYSLLSSEKQRRVFEPPPEGARMCVIATNVAETSLTIPGVKYVVDSGYEKR
;
A
#
# COMPACT_ATOMS: atom_id res chain seq x y z
N ILE A 1 14.89 28.15 6.18
CA ILE A 1 13.50 27.95 6.65
C ILE A 1 12.69 27.52 5.44
N HIS A 2 12.15 26.30 5.43
CA HIS A 2 11.37 25.79 4.28
C HIS A 2 9.89 26.06 4.48
N TYR A 3 9.24 26.57 3.45
CA TYR A 3 7.81 26.88 3.45
C TYR A 3 7.06 25.86 2.61
N GLU A 4 5.82 25.59 2.99
CA GLU A 4 4.92 24.67 2.29
C GLU A 4 3.54 25.32 2.18
N LYS A 5 2.95 25.26 1.00
CA LYS A 5 1.62 25.83 0.74
C LYS A 5 0.57 24.77 1.07
N SER A 6 -0.30 25.08 2.03
CA SER A 6 -1.45 24.23 2.38
C SER A 6 -2.50 24.25 1.26
N LYS A 7 -3.44 23.30 1.26
CA LYS A 7 -4.55 23.21 0.29
C LYS A 7 -5.37 24.50 0.19
N ASP A 8 -5.51 25.25 1.29
CA ASP A 8 -6.21 26.55 1.32
C ASP A 8 -5.37 27.71 0.76
N GLY A 9 -4.16 27.44 0.27
CA GLY A 9 -3.24 28.43 -0.29
C GLY A 9 -2.36 29.17 0.72
N GLU A 10 -2.47 28.87 2.01
CA GLU A 10 -1.68 29.47 3.08
C GLU A 10 -0.23 28.95 3.11
N LEU A 11 0.76 29.83 3.22
CA LEU A 11 2.18 29.46 3.35
C LEU A 11 2.53 29.17 4.82
N LEU A 12 2.93 27.94 5.09
CA LEU A 12 3.29 27.48 6.43
C LEU A 12 4.76 27.12 6.50
N VAL A 13 5.41 27.42 7.63
CA VAL A 13 6.79 26.99 7.89
C VAL A 13 6.78 25.50 8.21
N ARG A 14 7.47 24.69 7.39
CA ARG A 14 7.60 23.24 7.61
C ARG A 14 8.17 22.96 9.00
N GLY A 15 7.53 22.04 9.72
CA GLY A 15 7.89 21.66 11.09
C GLY A 15 7.39 22.63 12.19
N GLY A 16 6.79 23.76 11.84
CA GLY A 16 6.17 24.68 12.81
C GLY A 16 4.91 24.11 13.45
N LYS A 17 4.54 24.57 14.66
CA LYS A 17 3.33 24.11 15.39
C LYS A 17 2.05 24.21 14.54
N LYS A 18 1.90 25.29 13.79
CA LYS A 18 0.76 25.52 12.90
C LYS A 18 0.74 24.55 11.71
N TRP A 19 1.91 24.25 11.13
CA TRP A 19 2.07 23.26 10.07
C TRP A 19 1.74 21.85 10.56
N LYS A 20 2.24 21.45 11.74
CA LYS A 20 1.96 20.13 12.34
C LYS A 20 0.47 19.93 12.62
N LYS A 21 -0.20 20.93 13.21
CA LYS A 21 -1.63 20.86 13.49
C LYS A 21 -2.45 20.71 12.20
N LYS A 22 -2.14 21.51 11.19
CA LYS A 22 -2.87 21.49 9.92
C LYS A 22 -2.63 20.19 9.14
N ARG A 23 -1.40 19.67 9.14
CA ARG A 23 -1.08 18.36 8.54
C ARG A 23 -1.77 17.21 9.25
N LEU A 24 -1.86 17.26 10.58
CA LEU A 24 -2.59 16.25 11.34
C LEU A 24 -4.08 16.27 10.99
N GLU A 25 -4.70 17.45 10.90
CA GLU A 25 -6.09 17.60 10.45
C GLU A 25 -6.28 17.12 9.00
N GLU A 26 -5.34 17.40 8.09
CA GLU A 26 -5.39 16.92 6.71
C GLU A 26 -5.29 15.39 6.63
N VAL A 27 -4.38 14.76 7.39
CA VAL A 27 -4.21 13.30 7.42
C VAL A 27 -5.42 12.61 8.05
N GLN A 28 -5.98 13.17 9.13
CA GLN A 28 -7.17 12.64 9.80
C GLN A 28 -8.43 12.73 8.94
N ASN A 29 -8.49 13.69 8.02
CA ASN A 29 -9.62 13.88 7.11
C ASN A 29 -9.40 13.27 5.72
N LEU A 30 -8.34 12.50 5.50
CA LEU A 30 -8.16 11.75 4.26
C LEU A 30 -9.27 10.71 4.14
N LYS A 31 -10.06 10.81 3.09
CA LYS A 31 -11.06 9.82 2.74
C LYS A 31 -10.56 8.93 1.61
N LEU A 32 -11.08 7.71 1.54
CA LEU A 32 -10.74 6.75 0.49
C LEU A 32 -11.02 7.29 -0.92
N GLU A 33 -11.98 8.19 -1.05
CA GLU A 33 -12.33 8.92 -2.27
C GLU A 33 -11.26 9.92 -2.74
N ASP A 34 -10.45 10.47 -1.82
CA ASP A 34 -9.34 11.38 -2.16
C ASP A 34 -8.20 10.67 -2.93
N PHE A 35 -8.21 9.33 -2.93
CA PHE A 35 -7.28 8.49 -3.68
C PHE A 35 -7.83 8.04 -5.04
N LYS A 36 -9.09 8.39 -5.38
CA LYS A 36 -9.76 7.90 -6.59
C LYS A 36 -9.52 8.75 -7.85
N GLU A 37 -8.84 9.88 -7.75
CA GLU A 37 -8.56 10.75 -8.91
C GLU A 37 -7.09 10.72 -9.32
N ASN A 38 -6.69 9.62 -9.99
CA ASN A 38 -6.08 9.66 -11.32
C ASN A 38 -5.69 8.25 -11.80
N GLN A 39 -6.46 7.76 -12.77
CA GLN A 39 -6.28 6.53 -13.56
C GLN A 39 -6.21 5.22 -12.76
N VAL A 40 -7.38 4.80 -12.28
CA VAL A 40 -7.75 3.39 -12.49
C VAL A 40 -8.00 3.29 -14.00
N GLN A 41 -7.02 2.80 -14.77
CA GLN A 41 -7.38 2.15 -16.01
C GLN A 41 -8.35 1.06 -15.60
N GLN A 42 -9.57 1.12 -16.13
CA GLN A 42 -10.55 0.06 -16.01
C GLN A 42 -9.80 -1.24 -16.36
N PHE A 43 -9.70 -2.15 -15.39
CA PHE A 43 -9.06 -3.44 -15.59
C PHE A 43 -10.14 -4.39 -16.07
N ASP A 44 -10.48 -4.23 -17.35
CA ASP A 44 -11.29 -5.15 -18.12
C ASP A 44 -10.43 -6.41 -18.21
N GLY A 45 -10.87 -7.51 -17.59
CA GLY A 45 -10.09 -8.75 -17.44
C GLY A 45 -9.68 -9.46 -18.74
N GLU A 46 -9.68 -8.74 -19.86
CA GLU A 46 -9.26 -9.14 -21.19
C GLU A 46 -7.73 -9.25 -21.29
N ASP A 47 -6.98 -8.47 -20.51
CA ASP A 47 -5.50 -8.49 -20.48
C ASP A 47 -4.91 -9.77 -19.85
N LEU A 48 -5.73 -10.56 -19.15
CA LEU A 48 -5.31 -11.82 -18.51
C LEU A 48 -5.37 -13.03 -19.48
N LEU A 49 -6.15 -12.93 -20.56
CA LEU A 49 -6.34 -14.02 -21.53
C LEU A 49 -5.17 -14.17 -22.52
N GLU A 50 -4.41 -13.09 -22.78
CA GLU A 50 -3.32 -13.12 -23.77
C GLU A 50 -2.03 -13.77 -23.24
N THR A 51 -1.88 -13.96 -21.93
CA THR A 51 -0.69 -14.58 -21.33
C THR A 51 -0.75 -16.10 -21.17
N GLY A 52 -1.81 -16.76 -21.64
CA GLY A 52 -1.85 -18.23 -21.73
C GLY A 52 -1.77 -18.96 -20.37
N VAL A 53 -2.12 -18.29 -19.27
CA VAL A 53 -2.18 -18.88 -17.92
C VAL A 53 -3.61 -19.00 -17.39
N GLY A 54 -4.60 -18.80 -18.27
CA GLY A 54 -5.98 -18.51 -17.89
C GLY A 54 -6.90 -19.70 -17.62
N ASP A 55 -6.51 -20.96 -17.86
CA ASP A 55 -7.52 -22.02 -18.00
C ASP A 55 -7.14 -23.41 -17.46
N THR A 56 -6.26 -23.53 -16.46
CA THR A 56 -5.90 -24.88 -15.94
C THR A 56 -5.48 -24.98 -14.47
N MET A 57 -5.85 -24.04 -13.60
CA MET A 57 -5.42 -24.07 -12.20
C MET A 57 -6.51 -23.74 -11.17
N TRP A 58 -7.78 -23.97 -11.50
CA TRP A 58 -8.88 -23.89 -10.52
C TRP A 58 -9.72 -25.18 -10.40
N ASP A 59 -9.56 -26.15 -11.31
CA ASP A 59 -10.43 -27.35 -11.36
C ASP A 59 -9.87 -28.61 -10.67
N ASP A 60 -8.67 -28.59 -10.09
CA ASP A 60 -8.02 -29.78 -9.49
C ASP A 60 -8.08 -29.80 -7.94
N TYR A 61 -9.15 -29.27 -7.35
CA TYR A 61 -9.44 -29.41 -5.91
C TYR A 61 -10.90 -29.87 -5.72
N GLY A 62 -11.25 -31.00 -6.33
CA GLY A 62 -12.62 -31.50 -6.33
C GLY A 62 -12.75 -33.01 -6.33
N ASP A 63 -11.93 -33.75 -5.56
CA ASP A 63 -12.29 -35.11 -5.12
C ASP A 63 -11.44 -35.57 -3.91
N GLY A 64 -11.61 -34.88 -2.79
CA GLY A 64 -11.07 -35.32 -1.50
C GLY A 64 -12.17 -35.21 -0.46
N GLU A 65 -12.83 -36.33 -0.15
CA GLU A 65 -13.67 -36.47 1.04
C GLU A 65 -12.80 -36.20 2.29
N GLY A 66 -12.82 -34.96 2.77
CA GLY A 66 -12.24 -34.51 4.02
C GLY A 66 -13.23 -33.58 4.68
N GLU A 67 -14.04 -34.12 5.58
CA GLU A 67 -14.89 -33.37 6.51
C GLU A 67 -14.01 -32.65 7.54
N GLU A 68 -13.34 -31.57 7.14
CA GLU A 68 -12.75 -30.63 8.09
C GLU A 68 -13.19 -29.23 7.67
N GLU A 69 -14.36 -28.82 8.19
CA GLU A 69 -14.81 -27.44 8.16
C GLU A 69 -13.81 -26.61 8.98
N ASP A 70 -12.78 -26.08 8.33
CA ASP A 70 -11.86 -25.11 8.92
C ASP A 70 -12.67 -23.90 9.40
N GLN A 71 -12.91 -23.89 10.71
CA GLN A 71 -13.73 -22.94 11.43
C GLN A 71 -13.05 -21.56 11.40
N LEU A 72 -13.21 -20.82 10.31
CA LEU A 72 -12.76 -19.44 10.12
C LEU A 72 -13.68 -18.42 10.81
N ASP A 73 -14.33 -18.80 11.90
CA ASP A 73 -15.23 -17.94 12.69
C ASP A 73 -14.49 -17.23 13.84
N THR A 74 -13.20 -16.91 13.67
CA THR A 74 -12.55 -15.96 14.58
C THR A 74 -12.87 -14.56 14.09
N PRO A 75 -13.73 -13.76 14.77
CA PRO A 75 -13.88 -12.37 14.41
C PRO A 75 -12.50 -11.73 14.57
N MET A 76 -11.89 -11.27 13.48
CA MET A 76 -10.67 -10.47 13.53
C MET A 76 -10.90 -9.35 14.54
N SER A 77 -10.25 -9.47 15.69
CA SER A 77 -10.29 -8.43 16.71
C SER A 77 -9.86 -7.13 16.05
N LEU A 78 -10.69 -6.10 16.16
CA LEU A 78 -10.34 -4.80 15.61
C LEU A 78 -8.98 -4.38 16.17
N PRO A 79 -8.12 -3.77 15.34
CA PRO A 79 -6.83 -3.29 15.82
C PRO A 79 -7.06 -2.33 17.01
N PRO A 80 -6.18 -2.36 18.02
CA PRO A 80 -6.32 -1.47 19.17
C PRO A 80 -6.34 -0.01 18.72
N THR A 81 -7.14 0.80 19.41
CA THR A 81 -7.57 2.15 18.97
C THR A 81 -6.42 3.16 18.94
N ASP A 82 -5.28 2.81 19.52
CA ASP A 82 -4.05 3.60 19.62
C ASP A 82 -3.02 3.29 18.51
N CYS A 83 -3.39 2.48 17.51
CA CYS A 83 -2.50 2.16 16.41
C CYS A 83 -2.37 3.34 15.41
N PRO A 84 -1.14 3.79 15.08
CA PRO A 84 -0.93 4.78 14.03
C PRO A 84 -1.43 4.27 12.67
N PRO A 85 -1.98 5.13 11.80
CA PRO A 85 -2.40 4.74 10.45
C PRO A 85 -1.23 4.18 9.63
N LEU A 86 -1.53 3.25 8.73
CA LEU A 86 -0.56 2.70 7.78
C LEU A 86 -0.60 3.49 6.46
N TYR A 87 0.58 3.88 5.99
CA TYR A 87 0.78 4.45 4.66
C TYR A 87 1.32 3.38 3.73
N CYS A 88 0.42 2.73 2.98
CA CYS A 88 0.74 1.60 2.13
C CYS A 88 1.12 2.04 0.71
N LEU A 89 2.26 1.55 0.21
CA LEU A 89 2.77 1.83 -1.14
C LEU A 89 3.09 0.52 -1.88
N PRO A 90 2.61 0.32 -3.12
CA PRO A 90 3.01 -0.81 -3.94
C PRO A 90 4.37 -0.57 -4.60
N LEU A 91 5.18 -1.62 -4.78
CA LEU A 91 6.46 -1.60 -5.49
C LEU A 91 6.65 -2.87 -6.35
N TYR A 92 6.56 -2.73 -7.67
CA TYR A 92 6.70 -3.79 -8.65
C TYR A 92 7.16 -3.19 -10.00
N SER A 93 7.71 -4.00 -10.90
CA SER A 93 8.42 -3.53 -12.10
C SER A 93 7.59 -2.68 -13.06
N LEU A 94 6.29 -2.95 -13.18
CA LEU A 94 5.37 -2.26 -14.09
C LEU A 94 4.92 -0.87 -13.58
N LEU A 95 5.27 -0.47 -12.35
CA LEU A 95 4.98 0.89 -11.87
C LEU A 95 5.78 1.94 -12.64
N SER A 96 5.16 3.07 -12.96
CA SER A 96 5.87 4.22 -13.54
C SER A 96 6.97 4.72 -12.59
N SER A 97 8.06 5.26 -13.14
CA SER A 97 9.18 5.77 -12.32
C SER A 97 8.75 6.81 -11.29
N GLU A 98 7.74 7.62 -11.62
CA GLU A 98 7.18 8.60 -10.68
C GLU A 98 6.52 7.92 -9.47
N LYS A 99 5.72 6.88 -9.68
CA LYS A 99 5.08 6.14 -8.59
C LYS A 99 6.11 5.34 -7.77
N GLN A 100 7.12 4.75 -8.42
CA GLN A 100 8.22 4.07 -7.72
C GLN A 100 8.99 5.04 -6.82
N ARG A 101 9.20 6.29 -7.24
CA ARG A 101 9.93 7.28 -6.41
C ARG A 101 9.25 7.59 -5.08
N ARG A 102 7.93 7.38 -4.97
CA ARG A 102 7.18 7.66 -3.73
C ARG A 102 7.64 6.83 -2.54
N VAL A 103 8.21 5.63 -2.75
CA VAL A 103 8.73 4.82 -1.63
C VAL A 103 9.95 5.45 -0.94
N PHE A 104 10.62 6.42 -1.58
CA PHE A 104 11.74 7.15 -0.98
C PHE A 104 11.32 8.44 -0.27
N GLU A 105 10.05 8.85 -0.42
CA GLU A 105 9.53 10.01 0.27
C GLU A 105 9.15 9.65 1.71
N PRO A 106 9.35 10.56 2.68
CA PRO A 106 8.92 10.30 4.04
C PRO A 106 7.39 10.12 4.10
N PRO A 107 6.88 9.16 4.90
CA PRO A 107 5.44 9.02 5.07
C PRO A 107 4.84 10.29 5.71
N PRO A 108 3.51 10.49 5.56
CA PRO A 108 2.81 11.53 6.30
C PRO A 108 3.07 11.43 7.81
N GLU A 109 3.14 12.58 8.50
CA GLU A 109 3.36 12.60 9.94
C GLU A 109 2.29 11.80 10.68
N GLY A 110 2.72 10.99 11.64
CA GLY A 110 1.83 10.12 12.42
C GLY A 110 1.44 8.82 11.70
N ALA A 111 1.86 8.60 10.45
CA ALA A 111 1.64 7.34 9.76
C ALA A 111 2.92 6.47 9.74
N ARG A 112 2.73 5.14 9.78
CA ARG A 112 3.80 4.16 9.59
C ARG A 112 3.85 3.76 8.11
N MET A 113 5.03 3.84 7.51
CA MET A 113 5.23 3.38 6.13
C MET A 113 5.13 1.85 6.04
N CYS A 114 4.40 1.37 5.04
CA CYS A 114 4.30 -0.04 4.68
C CYS A 114 4.50 -0.15 3.17
N VAL A 115 5.54 -0.87 2.72
CA VAL A 115 5.79 -1.09 1.29
C VAL A 115 5.45 -2.54 0.98
N ILE A 116 4.56 -2.74 0.02
CA ILE A 116 4.17 -4.06 -0.47
C ILE A 116 4.89 -4.26 -1.79
N ALA A 117 5.87 -5.16 -1.81
CA ALA A 117 6.77 -5.30 -2.94
C ALA A 117 6.85 -6.73 -3.47
N THR A 118 7.24 -6.86 -4.74
CA THR A 118 7.75 -8.14 -5.29
C THR A 118 9.26 -8.25 -5.05
N ASN A 119 9.90 -9.26 -5.62
CA ASN A 119 11.36 -9.44 -5.71
C ASN A 119 12.13 -8.20 -6.22
N VAL A 120 11.47 -7.19 -6.81
CA VAL A 120 12.10 -5.90 -7.15
C VAL A 120 12.74 -5.25 -5.92
N ALA A 121 12.16 -5.42 -4.73
CA ALA A 121 12.73 -4.91 -3.48
C ALA A 121 13.95 -5.68 -2.96
N GLU A 122 14.26 -6.87 -3.50
CA GLU A 122 15.45 -7.66 -3.15
C GLU A 122 16.74 -7.06 -3.75
N THR A 123 16.59 -6.25 -4.81
CA THR A 123 17.71 -5.56 -5.45
C THR A 123 18.36 -4.53 -4.49
N SER A 124 19.52 -3.99 -4.85
CA SER A 124 20.30 -3.05 -3.99
C SER A 124 19.63 -1.69 -3.68
N LEU A 125 18.31 -1.59 -3.81
CA LEU A 125 17.51 -0.42 -3.57
C LEU A 125 17.22 -0.29 -2.07
N THR A 126 17.84 0.68 -1.41
CA THR A 126 17.65 0.91 0.03
C THR A 126 16.51 1.89 0.26
N ILE A 127 15.40 1.42 0.80
CA ILE A 127 14.27 2.26 1.21
C ILE A 127 14.53 2.81 2.63
N PRO A 128 14.59 4.14 2.82
CA PRO A 128 14.88 4.72 4.12
C PRO A 128 13.76 4.45 5.13
N GLY A 129 14.11 4.12 6.37
CA GLY A 129 13.13 3.94 7.45
C GLY A 129 12.47 2.56 7.50
N VAL A 130 12.88 1.61 6.66
CA VAL A 130 12.50 0.20 6.81
C VAL A 130 13.22 -0.41 8.03
N LYS A 131 12.44 -0.96 8.96
CA LYS A 131 12.94 -1.62 10.18
C LYS A 131 12.58 -3.11 10.23
N TYR A 132 11.53 -3.50 9.54
CA TYR A 132 10.97 -4.85 9.54
C TYR A 132 10.76 -5.29 8.10
N VAL A 133 11.02 -6.56 7.84
CA VAL A 133 10.75 -7.22 6.57
C VAL A 133 9.92 -8.46 6.87
N VAL A 134 8.81 -8.61 6.16
CA VAL A 134 8.00 -9.83 6.16
C VAL A 134 8.17 -10.46 4.79
N ASP A 135 8.84 -11.60 4.74
CA ASP A 135 9.10 -12.35 3.52
C ASP A 135 8.13 -13.52 3.42
N SER A 136 7.45 -13.65 2.28
CA SER A 136 6.53 -14.75 2.01
C SER A 136 7.26 -16.04 1.61
N GLY A 137 8.55 -15.95 1.24
CA GLY A 137 9.34 -17.09 0.78
C GLY A 137 8.95 -17.62 -0.61
N TYR A 138 8.13 -16.87 -1.36
CA TYR A 138 7.69 -17.23 -2.72
C TYR A 138 8.08 -16.16 -3.74
N GLU A 139 8.64 -16.60 -4.86
CA GLU A 139 8.99 -15.76 -6.00
C GLU A 139 8.41 -16.38 -7.28
N LYS A 140 7.80 -15.54 -8.13
CA LYS A 140 7.39 -15.95 -9.48
C LYS A 140 8.60 -15.88 -10.41
N ARG A 141 9.09 -17.04 -10.87
CA ARG A 141 10.11 -17.17 -11.92
C ARG A 141 9.52 -17.20 -13.32
#